data_AF-A0A9D9GXT6-F1
#
_entry.id   AF-A0A9D9GXT6-F1
#
_cell.length_a   1.000
_cell.length_b   1.000
_cell.length_c   1.000
_cell.angle_alpha   90.00
_cell.angle_beta   90.00
_cell.angle_gamma   90.00
#
_symmetry.space_group_name_H-M   'P 1'
#
loop_
_entity.id
_entity.type
_entity.pdbx_description
1 polymer ?
#
loop_
_entity_poly.entity_id
_entity_poly.type
_entity_poly.pdbx_seq_one_letter_code
_entity_poly.pdbx_strand_id
1 'polypeptide(L)'
;MKYSWEFKLECVDKYKNGEYIATPGKTRNQRTSFLHQVNKWAKNYNDLGINGLKHSSTNKIWTPEKRFELVAKVLAGNSITSVAKNAHIDKGQLYQWARKYNEKGMDGLQCKKGRPTKQLVMKKKNKKTKLSISEQEELKLL
;
A
#
# COMPACT_ATOMS: atom_id res chain seq x y z
N MET A 1 5.47 -17.13 -1.18
CA MET A 1 5.73 -17.46 0.25
C MET A 1 5.94 -16.15 0.99
N LYS A 2 5.34 -15.98 2.18
CA LYS A 2 5.53 -14.78 3.02
C LYS A 2 6.63 -15.08 4.03
N TYR A 3 7.62 -14.21 4.13
CA TYR A 3 8.73 -14.34 5.09
C TYR A 3 8.56 -13.37 6.25
N SER A 4 8.89 -13.83 7.45
CA SER A 4 8.97 -12.98 8.64
C SER A 4 10.10 -11.95 8.49
N TRP A 5 10.08 -10.86 9.25
CA TRP A 5 11.13 -9.84 9.11
C TRP A 5 12.45 -10.33 9.69
N GLU A 6 12.40 -11.22 10.68
CA GLU A 6 13.54 -11.92 11.29
C GLU A 6 14.25 -12.80 10.27
N PHE A 7 13.49 -13.62 9.52
CA PHE A 7 14.07 -14.47 8.47
C PHE A 7 14.71 -13.63 7.36
N LYS A 8 14.07 -12.51 6.99
CA LYS A 8 14.66 -11.59 6.01
C LYS A 8 15.97 -10.98 6.54
N LEU A 9 16.03 -10.63 7.82
CA LEU A 9 17.23 -10.07 8.45
C LEU A 9 18.38 -11.07 8.40
N GLU A 10 18.14 -12.31 8.80
CA GLU A 10 19.13 -13.39 8.70
C GLU A 10 19.66 -13.56 7.27
N CYS A 11 18.77 -13.54 6.27
CA CYS A 11 19.16 -13.62 4.87
C CYS A 11 19.99 -12.40 4.42
N VAL A 12 19.68 -11.19 4.92
CA VAL A 12 20.44 -9.98 4.61
C VAL A 12 21.83 -10.01 5.24
N ASP A 13 21.96 -10.49 6.48
CA ASP A 13 23.24 -10.62 7.16
C ASP A 13 24.14 -11.63 6.42
N LYS A 14 23.60 -12.80 6.09
CA LYS A 14 24.29 -13.79 5.24
C LYS A 14 24.70 -13.22 3.89
N TYR A 15 23.81 -12.45 3.24
CA TYR A 15 24.11 -11.80 1.97
C TYR A 15 25.28 -10.81 2.06
N LYS A 16 25.36 -10.03 3.16
CA LYS A 16 26.44 -9.06 3.40
C LYS A 16 27.77 -9.74 3.71
N ASN A 17 27.73 -10.87 4.42
CA ASN A 17 28.92 -11.66 4.75
C ASN A 17 29.40 -12.55 3.60
N GLY A 18 28.66 -12.60 2.49
CA GLY A 18 28.97 -13.51 1.36
C GLY A 18 28.69 -14.99 1.68
N GLU A 19 27.89 -15.26 2.70
CA GLU A 19 27.54 -16.61 3.13
C GLU A 19 26.49 -17.25 2.23
N TYR A 20 26.48 -18.59 2.19
CA TYR A 20 25.49 -19.33 1.44
C TYR A 20 24.09 -19.19 2.04
N ILE A 21 23.14 -18.78 1.21
CA ILE A 21 21.73 -18.66 1.59
C ILE A 21 20.95 -19.85 1.03
N ALA A 22 20.40 -20.65 1.95
CA ALA A 22 19.51 -21.75 1.61
C ALA A 22 18.20 -21.20 1.03
N THR A 23 17.74 -21.78 -0.09
CA THR A 23 16.46 -21.41 -0.70
C THR A 23 15.33 -22.15 0.02
N PRO A 24 14.38 -21.44 0.65
CA PRO A 24 13.23 -22.09 1.28
C PRO A 24 12.24 -22.57 0.20
N GLY A 25 12.33 -23.86 -0.15
CA GLY A 25 11.47 -24.51 -1.16
C GLY A 25 12.10 -25.76 -1.77
N LYS A 26 11.28 -26.63 -2.37
CA LYS A 26 11.73 -27.92 -2.95
C LYS A 26 12.17 -27.87 -4.42
N THR A 27 12.05 -26.73 -5.10
CA THR A 27 12.33 -26.64 -6.55
C THR A 27 13.46 -25.68 -6.88
N ARG A 28 14.46 -26.15 -7.65
CA ARG A 28 15.66 -25.39 -8.04
C ARG A 28 15.34 -24.09 -8.78
N ASN A 29 14.24 -24.06 -9.53
CA ASN A 29 13.77 -22.90 -10.30
C ASN A 29 13.35 -21.70 -9.41
N GLN A 30 13.30 -21.88 -8.09
CA GLN A 30 12.99 -20.83 -7.12
C GLN A 30 14.24 -20.12 -6.56
N ARG A 31 15.46 -20.63 -6.82
CA ARG A 31 16.69 -20.06 -6.25
C ARG A 31 16.96 -18.64 -6.76
N THR A 32 16.95 -18.44 -8.07
CA THR A 32 17.27 -17.14 -8.68
C THR A 32 16.28 -16.05 -8.24
N SER A 33 14.98 -16.38 -8.23
CA SER A 33 13.93 -15.45 -7.79
C SER A 33 13.98 -15.18 -6.28
N PHE A 34 14.41 -16.16 -5.48
CA PHE A 34 14.65 -15.97 -4.05
C PHE A 34 15.86 -15.06 -3.79
N LEU A 35 17.00 -15.30 -4.45
CA LEU A 35 18.18 -14.43 -4.31
C LEU A 35 17.90 -12.99 -4.78
N HIS A 36 17.06 -12.82 -5.79
CA HIS A 36 16.59 -11.49 -6.20
C HIS A 36 15.77 -10.80 -5.08
N GLN A 37 14.93 -11.54 -4.36
CA GLN A 37 14.22 -11.01 -3.19
C GLN A 37 15.18 -10.65 -2.06
N VAL A 38 16.18 -11.48 -1.79
CA VAL A 38 17.21 -11.18 -0.77
C VAL A 38 17.98 -9.91 -1.13
N ASN A 39 18.39 -9.74 -2.38
CA ASN A 39 19.03 -8.51 -2.85
C ASN A 39 18.13 -7.28 -2.61
N LYS A 40 16.82 -7.41 -2.90
CA LYS A 40 15.85 -6.34 -2.62
C LYS A 40 15.74 -6.04 -1.12
N TRP A 41 15.74 -7.06 -0.26
CA TRP A 41 15.73 -6.87 1.19
C TRP A 41 17.00 -6.18 1.68
N ALA A 42 18.17 -6.56 1.16
CA ALA A 42 19.45 -5.93 1.52
C ALA A 42 19.47 -4.44 1.14
N LYS A 43 18.97 -4.09 -0.05
CA LYS A 43 18.79 -2.69 -0.46
C LYS A 43 17.85 -1.93 0.47
N ASN A 44 16.67 -2.49 0.73
CA ASN A 44 15.71 -1.88 1.64
C ASN A 44 16.26 -1.70 3.06
N TYR A 45 17.06 -2.65 3.55
CA TYR A 45 17.72 -2.56 4.85
C TYR A 45 18.78 -1.47 4.87
N ASN A 46 19.56 -1.31 3.79
CA ASN A 46 20.54 -0.23 3.71
C ASN A 46 19.87 1.16 3.68
N ASP A 47 18.69 1.28 3.06
CA ASP A 47 17.96 2.54 2.95
C ASP A 47 17.15 2.89 4.21
N LEU A 48 16.51 1.89 4.85
CA LEU A 48 15.49 2.10 5.90
C LEU A 48 15.75 1.31 7.19
N GLY A 49 16.87 0.60 7.28
CA GLY A 49 17.19 -0.30 8.39
C GLY A 49 16.17 -1.44 8.54
N ILE A 50 15.94 -1.87 9.78
CA ILE A 50 15.01 -2.95 10.12
C ILE A 50 13.58 -2.64 9.63
N ASN A 51 13.19 -1.36 9.58
CA ASN A 51 11.87 -0.96 9.09
C ASN A 51 11.66 -1.29 7.61
N GLY A 52 12.73 -1.34 6.81
CA GLY A 52 12.68 -1.76 5.40
C GLY A 52 12.41 -3.26 5.19
N LEU A 53 12.57 -4.08 6.24
CA LEU A 53 12.28 -5.52 6.23
C LEU A 53 10.88 -5.84 6.74
N LYS A 54 10.38 -5.01 7.65
CA LYS A 54 9.03 -5.11 8.22
C LYS A 54 7.97 -4.83 7.17
N HIS A 55 6.82 -5.48 7.32
CA HIS A 55 5.66 -5.13 6.53
C HIS A 55 5.07 -3.82 7.04
N SER A 56 4.85 -2.84 6.16
CA SER A 56 4.10 -1.65 6.54
C SER A 56 2.66 -2.03 6.87
N SER A 57 2.24 -1.82 8.11
CA SER A 57 0.85 -2.03 8.55
C SER A 57 -0.09 -0.96 8.00
N THR A 58 0.46 0.15 7.51
CA THR A 58 -0.31 1.28 6.98
C THR A 58 0.08 1.59 5.53
N ASN A 59 -0.92 1.92 4.74
CA ASN A 59 -0.68 2.46 3.40
C ASN A 59 -0.30 3.94 3.55
N LYS A 60 0.80 4.35 2.92
CA LYS A 60 1.17 5.77 2.84
C LYS A 60 0.04 6.53 2.15
N ILE A 61 -0.58 7.46 2.86
CA ILE A 61 -1.62 8.32 2.31
C ILE A 61 -0.96 9.37 1.41
N TRP A 62 -1.29 9.33 0.13
CA TRP A 62 -0.84 10.30 -0.85
C TRP A 62 -1.95 11.31 -1.09
N THR A 63 -1.81 12.53 -0.58
CA THR A 63 -2.76 13.60 -0.88
C THR A 63 -2.60 14.06 -2.34
N PRO A 64 -3.63 14.67 -2.95
CA PRO A 64 -3.52 15.20 -4.31
C PRO A 64 -2.33 16.15 -4.47
N GLU A 65 -2.06 16.98 -3.46
CA GLU A 65 -0.97 17.96 -3.43
C GLU A 65 0.39 17.25 -3.48
N LYS A 66 0.60 16.23 -2.63
CA LYS A 66 1.86 15.45 -2.62
C LYS A 66 2.07 14.69 -3.93
N ARG A 67 0.99 14.24 -4.57
CA ARG A 67 1.10 13.64 -5.91
C ARG A 67 1.51 14.68 -6.93
N PHE A 68 0.91 15.86 -6.86
CA PHE A 68 1.22 16.96 -7.76
C PHE A 68 2.67 17.41 -7.63
N GLU A 69 3.22 17.53 -6.43
CA GLU A 69 4.65 17.85 -6.23
C GLU A 69 5.59 16.92 -7.01
N LEU A 70 5.28 15.62 -7.04
CA LEU A 70 6.08 14.65 -7.77
C LEU A 70 5.84 14.72 -9.29
N VAL A 71 4.60 14.94 -9.70
CA VAL A 71 4.24 15.13 -11.11
C VAL A 71 4.88 16.42 -11.65
N ALA A 72 4.87 17.52 -10.90
CA ALA A 72 5.50 18.78 -11.27
C ALA A 72 7.01 18.61 -11.52
N LYS A 73 7.71 17.82 -10.68
CA LYS A 73 9.11 17.48 -10.93
C LYS A 73 9.31 16.76 -12.27
N VAL A 74 8.42 15.84 -12.62
CA VAL A 74 8.47 15.13 -13.91
C VAL A 74 8.18 16.08 -15.07
N LEU A 75 7.19 16.97 -14.93
CA LEU A 75 6.86 17.99 -15.94
C LEU A 75 8.00 19.00 -16.14
N ALA A 76 8.78 19.28 -15.10
CA ALA A 76 10.01 20.07 -15.18
C ALA A 76 11.18 19.34 -15.86
N GLY A 77 10.96 18.15 -16.44
CA GLY A 77 11.96 17.41 -17.20
C GLY A 77 12.75 16.36 -16.40
N ASN A 78 12.45 16.16 -15.10
CA ASN A 78 13.13 15.12 -14.34
C ASN A 78 12.65 13.71 -14.76
N SER A 79 13.59 12.76 -14.79
CA SER A 79 13.25 11.36 -15.07
C SER A 79 12.32 10.79 -14.00
N ILE A 80 11.21 10.17 -14.44
CA ILE A 80 10.26 9.46 -13.57
C ILE A 80 10.98 8.47 -12.66
N THR A 81 12.00 7.77 -13.17
CA THR A 81 12.77 6.80 -12.39
C THR A 81 13.48 7.45 -11.21
N SER A 82 14.10 8.61 -11.43
CA SER A 82 14.83 9.35 -10.38
C SER A 82 13.85 9.88 -9.32
N VAL A 83 12.78 10.54 -9.75
CA VAL A 83 11.77 11.11 -8.85
C VAL A 83 11.09 10.01 -8.02
N ALA A 84 10.74 8.89 -8.64
CA ALA A 84 10.12 7.76 -7.94
C ALA A 84 11.06 7.13 -6.91
N LYS A 85 12.35 6.96 -7.24
CA LYS A 85 13.37 6.44 -6.32
C LYS A 85 13.49 7.34 -5.09
N ASN A 86 13.60 8.66 -5.28
CA ASN A 86 13.75 9.62 -4.19
C ASN A 86 12.49 9.73 -3.31
N ALA A 87 11.30 9.51 -3.89
CA ALA A 87 10.05 9.52 -3.14
C ALA A 87 9.69 8.16 -2.51
N HIS A 88 10.53 7.13 -2.71
CA HIS A 88 10.27 5.73 -2.34
C HIS A 88 8.90 5.24 -2.83
N ILE A 89 8.58 5.52 -4.09
CA ILE A 89 7.37 5.02 -4.76
C ILE A 89 7.73 4.20 -5.98
N ASP A 90 6.77 3.41 -6.43
CA ASP A 90 6.92 2.68 -7.68
C ASP A 90 6.93 3.63 -8.89
N LYS A 91 7.83 3.36 -9.86
CA LYS A 91 7.94 4.14 -11.09
C LYS A 91 6.64 4.14 -11.90
N GLY A 92 5.99 2.98 -12.01
CA GLY A 92 4.72 2.83 -12.69
C GLY A 92 3.60 3.62 -12.01
N GLN A 93 3.61 3.69 -10.68
CA GLN A 93 2.68 4.52 -9.93
C GLN A 93 2.83 6.02 -10.26
N LEU A 94 4.06 6.55 -10.29
CA LEU A 94 4.31 7.94 -10.65
C LEU A 94 3.94 8.23 -12.11
N TYR A 95 4.25 7.30 -13.02
CA TYR A 95 3.86 7.40 -14.43
C TYR A 95 2.34 7.54 -14.59
N GLN A 96 1.57 6.72 -13.87
CA GLN A 96 0.11 6.78 -13.92
C GLN A 96 -0.45 8.10 -13.37
N TRP A 97 0.19 8.69 -12.35
CA TRP A 97 -0.19 10.01 -11.86
C TRP A 97 0.09 11.11 -12.88
N ALA A 98 1.28 11.12 -13.48
CA ALA A 98 1.64 12.09 -14.51
C ALA A 98 0.69 12.00 -15.72
N ARG A 99 0.40 10.78 -16.18
CA ARG A 99 -0.56 10.55 -17.27
C ARG A 99 -1.96 11.09 -16.92
N LYS A 100 -2.49 10.75 -15.75
CA LYS A 100 -3.82 11.22 -15.33
C LYS A 100 -3.88 12.73 -15.16
N TYR A 101 -2.79 13.35 -14.73
CA TYR A 101 -2.68 14.79 -14.65
C TYR A 101 -2.73 15.43 -16.04
N ASN A 102 -2.02 14.87 -17.03
CA ASN A 102 -2.12 15.37 -18.40
C ASN A 102 -3.53 15.22 -19.00
N GLU A 103 -4.27 14.17 -18.63
CA GLU A 103 -5.62 13.92 -19.15
C GLU A 103 -6.70 14.76 -18.43
N LYS A 104 -6.57 15.03 -17.13
CA LYS A 104 -7.66 15.57 -16.28
C LYS A 104 -7.22 16.66 -15.29
N GLY A 105 -6.00 17.16 -15.41
CA GLY A 105 -5.42 18.11 -14.46
C GLY A 105 -5.42 17.59 -13.03
N MET A 106 -5.73 18.48 -12.08
CA MET A 106 -5.68 18.17 -10.66
C MET A 106 -6.73 17.12 -10.23
N ASP A 107 -7.87 17.04 -10.92
CA ASP A 107 -8.89 16.03 -10.69
C ASP A 107 -8.38 14.60 -10.95
N GLY A 108 -7.42 14.45 -11.86
CA GLY A 108 -6.74 13.19 -12.14
C GLY A 108 -5.91 12.66 -10.97
N LEU A 109 -5.51 13.54 -10.04
CA LEU A 109 -4.69 13.21 -8.89
C LEU A 109 -5.51 12.92 -7.62
N GLN A 110 -6.81 13.17 -7.66
CA GLN A 110 -7.71 12.93 -6.53
C GLN A 110 -7.67 11.48 -6.03
N CYS A 111 -7.68 11.33 -4.71
CA CYS A 111 -7.77 10.03 -4.05
C CYS A 111 -9.22 9.56 -4.02
N LYS A 112 -9.65 8.84 -5.07
CA LYS A 112 -10.94 8.14 -5.02
C LYS A 112 -10.88 7.05 -3.93
N LYS A 113 -11.58 7.29 -2.81
CA LYS A 113 -11.69 6.31 -1.72
C LYS A 113 -12.59 5.16 -2.17
N GLY A 114 -12.04 3.95 -2.17
CA GLY A 114 -12.78 2.71 -2.36
C GLY A 114 -13.24 2.43 -3.80
N ARG A 115 -13.69 1.20 -4.01
CA ARG A 115 -14.46 0.83 -5.20
C ARG A 115 -15.82 1.51 -5.09
N PRO A 116 -16.33 2.18 -6.15
CA PRO A 116 -17.72 2.63 -6.15
C PRO A 116 -18.62 1.46 -5.78
N THR A 117 -19.50 1.66 -4.79
CA THR A 117 -20.47 0.65 -4.40
C THR A 117 -21.26 0.27 -5.66
N LYS A 118 -21.24 -1.01 -6.03
CA LYS A 118 -22.27 -1.52 -6.96
C LYS A 118 -23.59 -1.15 -6.30
N GLN A 119 -24.44 -0.38 -6.97
CA GLN A 119 -25.79 -0.08 -6.50
C GLN A 119 -26.54 -1.41 -6.38
N LEU A 120 -26.37 -2.10 -5.25
CA LEU A 120 -27.31 -3.11 -4.82
C LEU A 120 -28.48 -2.31 -4.30
N VAL A 121 -29.57 -2.27 -5.07
CA VAL A 121 -30.87 -1.76 -4.65
C VAL A 121 -31.38 -2.69 -3.55
N MET A 122 -30.78 -2.64 -2.36
CA MET A 122 -31.34 -3.29 -1.19
C MET A 122 -32.45 -2.38 -0.69
N LYS A 123 -33.70 -2.81 -0.88
CA LYS A 123 -34.86 -2.16 -0.25
C LYS A 123 -34.59 -2.09 1.26
N LYS A 124 -34.37 -0.88 1.80
CA LYS A 124 -34.34 -0.68 3.25
C LYS A 124 -35.68 -1.13 3.81
N LYS A 125 -35.72 -2.29 4.48
CA LYS A 125 -36.85 -2.63 5.35
C LYS A 125 -36.72 -1.75 6.58
N ASN A 126 -37.41 -0.61 6.57
CA ASN A 126 -37.67 0.13 7.80
C ASN A 126 -38.51 -0.78 8.70
N LYS A 127 -37.89 -1.50 9.64
CA LYS A 127 -38.63 -2.02 10.79
C LYS A 127 -38.99 -0.80 11.64
N LYS A 128 -40.21 -0.28 11.46
CA LYS A 128 -40.84 0.53 12.49
C LYS A 128 -41.12 -0.41 13.66
N THR A 129 -40.24 -0.42 14.67
CA THR A 129 -40.63 -0.90 16.00
C THR A 129 -41.66 0.09 16.53
N LYS A 130 -42.93 -0.31 16.51
CA LYS A 130 -44.00 0.41 17.20
C LYS A 130 -43.90 -0.07 18.65
N LEU A 131 -43.41 0.77 19.56
CA LEU A 131 -43.50 0.47 20.99
C LEU A 131 -44.98 0.26 21.34
N SER A 132 -45.23 -0.74 22.17
CA SER A 132 -46.57 -1.01 22.70
C SER A 132 -46.95 0.11 23.66
N ILE A 133 -48.23 0.50 23.66
CA ILE A 133 -48.78 1.53 24.57
C ILE A 133 -48.47 1.19 26.04
N SER A 134 -48.36 -0.10 26.37
CA SER A 134 -47.96 -0.60 27.70
C SER A 134 -46.60 -0.11 28.17
N GLU A 135 -45.62 0.04 27.27
CA GLU A 135 -44.25 0.47 27.64
C GLU A 135 -44.17 1.97 27.95
N GLN A 136 -45.13 2.77 27.47
CA GLN A 136 -45.18 4.21 27.72
C GLN A 136 -45.87 4.57 29.04
N GLU A 137 -46.76 3.71 29.55
CA GLU A 137 -47.46 3.94 30.82
C GLU A 137 -46.57 3.63 32.02
N GLU A 138 -45.72 2.60 31.95
CA GLU A 138 -44.76 2.24 33.01
C GLU A 138 -43.71 3.34 33.26
N LEU A 139 -43.29 4.06 32.23
CA LEU A 139 -42.29 5.14 32.34
C LEU A 139 -42.83 6.46 32.92
N LYS A 140 -44.16 6.59 33.11
CA LYS A 140 -44.78 7.77 33.75
C LYS A 140 -44.96 7.63 35.26
N LEU A 141 -44.71 6.44 35.81
CA LEU A 141 -44.86 6.12 37.23
C LEU A 141 -43.52 6.04 37.99
N LEU A 142 -42.43 6.49 37.35
CA LEU A 142 -41.11 6.75 37.94
C LEU A 142 -40.78 8.24 37.77
#